data_AF-A0A505D7M6-F1
#
_entry.id   AF-A0A505D7M6-F1
#
_cell.length_a   1.000
_cell.length_b   1.000
_cell.length_c   1.000
_cell.angle_alpha   90.00
_cell.angle_beta   90.00
_cell.angle_gamma   90.00
#
_symmetry.space_group_name_H-M   'P 1'
#
loop_
_entity.id
_entity.type
_entity.pdbx_description
1 polymer ?
#
loop_
_entity_poly.entity_id
_entity_poly.type
_entity_poly.pdbx_seq_one_letter_code
_entity_poly.pdbx_strand_id
1 'polypeptide(L)'
;MRQAFAHDAVLLMESDGDVRAPGAAITVALCGHWDHEPPCPLAPHHTSAERSGDEVRLRVLFAAEPAAETEVRCRIEAALSRAALDGPDGITTRWQFRGAQPSPVRQDEAQHAERLTKTA
;
A
#
# COMPACT_ATOMS: atom_id res chain seq x y z
N MET A 1 -12.09 10.47 -14.31
CA MET A 1 -12.35 9.02 -14.19
C MET A 1 -11.10 8.40 -13.62
N ARG A 2 -11.24 7.64 -12.53
CA ARG A 2 -10.12 6.96 -11.91
C ARG A 2 -9.52 5.91 -12.85
N GLN A 3 -8.19 5.83 -12.83
CA GLN A 3 -7.40 4.81 -13.50
C GLN A 3 -6.70 3.95 -12.46
N ALA A 4 -6.39 2.71 -12.83
CA ALA A 4 -5.63 1.81 -11.97
C ALA A 4 -4.14 2.02 -12.19
N PHE A 5 -3.42 2.07 -11.07
CA PHE A 5 -1.98 2.20 -11.02
C PHE A 5 -1.40 1.13 -10.11
N ALA A 6 -0.12 0.87 -10.28
CA ALA A 6 0.62 0.03 -9.37
C ALA A 6 1.91 0.67 -8.88
N HIS A 7 2.34 0.26 -7.69
CA HIS A 7 3.53 0.75 -7.03
C HIS A 7 4.19 -0.39 -6.26
N ASP A 8 5.46 -0.62 -6.56
CA ASP A 8 6.25 -1.64 -5.87
C ASP A 8 7.12 -0.98 -4.82
N ALA A 9 7.26 -1.63 -3.67
CA ALA A 9 8.16 -1.20 -2.61
C ALA A 9 8.94 -2.37 -2.02
N VAL A 10 10.14 -2.07 -1.52
CA VAL A 10 11.01 -3.05 -0.86
C VAL A 10 11.32 -2.57 0.55
N LEU A 11 11.17 -3.47 1.51
CA LEU A 11 11.46 -3.25 2.92
C LEU A 11 12.44 -4.31 3.42
N LEU A 12 13.21 -3.98 4.46
CA LEU A 12 13.78 -4.99 5.34
C LEU A 12 12.99 -5.07 6.63
N MET A 13 12.77 -6.29 7.10
CA MET A 13 12.00 -6.57 8.30
C MET A 13 12.57 -7.82 8.97
N GLU A 14 12.75 -7.75 10.29
CA GLU A 14 13.11 -8.91 11.12
C GLU A 14 12.16 -10.09 10.83
N SER A 15 12.69 -11.31 10.96
CA SER A 15 11.98 -12.54 10.56
C SER A 15 10.61 -12.75 11.23
N ASP A 16 10.39 -12.19 12.42
CA ASP A 16 9.17 -12.26 13.21
C ASP A 16 8.21 -11.08 13.00
N GLY A 17 8.61 -10.06 12.23
CA GLY A 17 7.78 -8.89 11.95
C GLY A 17 6.55 -9.22 11.10
N ASP A 18 5.40 -8.62 11.46
CA ASP A 18 4.15 -8.79 10.72
C ASP A 18 4.23 -8.12 9.34
N VAL A 19 4.30 -8.94 8.29
CA VAL A 19 4.36 -8.51 6.89
C VAL A 19 3.13 -7.71 6.44
N ARG A 20 2.04 -7.73 7.21
CA ARG A 20 0.82 -6.96 6.94
C ARG A 20 0.91 -5.53 7.48
N ALA A 21 1.78 -5.26 8.45
CA ALA A 21 1.90 -3.94 9.09
C ALA A 21 2.24 -2.79 8.12
N PRO A 22 3.11 -2.97 7.10
CA PRO A 22 3.35 -1.93 6.11
C PRO A 22 2.12 -1.61 5.24
N GLY A 23 1.38 -2.65 4.81
CA GLY A 23 0.11 -2.47 4.11
C GLY A 23 -0.89 -1.71 4.96
N ALA A 24 -0.89 -1.97 6.26
CA ALA A 24 -1.73 -1.25 7.20
C ALA A 24 -1.35 0.24 7.36
N ALA A 25 -0.06 0.55 7.41
CA ALA A 25 0.41 1.93 7.42
C ALA A 25 -0.01 2.69 6.14
N ILE A 26 0.02 2.01 4.98
CA ILE A 26 -0.47 2.57 3.71
C ILE A 26 -1.97 2.87 3.78
N THR A 27 -2.78 1.94 4.31
CA THR A 27 -4.22 2.16 4.44
C THR A 27 -4.52 3.36 5.33
N VAL A 28 -3.86 3.53 6.47
CA VAL A 28 -4.01 4.75 7.29
C VAL A 28 -3.68 6.02 6.51
N ALA A 29 -2.59 6.01 5.73
CA ALA A 29 -2.16 7.20 4.99
C ALA A 29 -3.11 7.58 3.83
N LEU A 30 -3.73 6.59 3.18
CA LEU A 30 -4.63 6.81 2.04
C LEU A 30 -6.08 7.01 2.46
N CYS A 31 -6.57 6.24 3.43
CA CYS A 31 -7.94 6.31 3.91
C CYS A 31 -8.14 7.32 5.05
N GLY A 32 -7.07 7.76 5.71
CA GLY A 32 -7.12 8.58 6.93
C GLY A 32 -7.51 7.77 8.16
N HIS A 33 -8.63 7.04 8.09
CA HIS A 33 -9.08 6.11 9.13
C HIS A 33 -9.53 4.79 8.50
N TRP A 34 -9.44 3.72 9.28
CA TRP A 34 -9.84 2.37 8.87
C TRP A 34 -11.34 2.18 8.69
N ASP A 35 -12.12 3.03 9.37
CA ASP A 35 -13.59 2.95 9.47
C ASP A 35 -14.26 4.10 8.72
N HIS A 36 -13.79 4.41 7.51
CA HIS A 36 -14.49 5.37 6.65
C HIS A 36 -15.60 4.66 5.88
N GLU A 37 -16.74 5.34 5.69
CA GLU A 37 -17.79 4.83 4.81
C GLU A 37 -17.27 4.74 3.36
N PRO A 38 -17.52 3.64 2.63
CA PRO A 38 -17.20 3.56 1.20
C PRO A 38 -17.93 4.65 0.38
N PRO A 39 -17.34 5.12 -0.73
CA PRO A 39 -16.05 4.73 -1.29
C PRO A 39 -14.83 5.37 -0.59
N CYS A 40 -13.64 4.80 -0.80
CA CYS A 40 -12.39 5.37 -0.29
C CYS A 40 -12.19 6.81 -0.77
N PRO A 41 -11.96 7.77 0.15
CA PRO A 41 -11.99 9.19 -0.19
C PRO A 41 -10.87 9.57 -1.17
N LEU A 42 -9.68 8.98 -1.02
CA LEU A 42 -8.53 9.30 -1.87
C LEU A 42 -8.34 8.26 -2.99
N ALA A 43 -8.09 7.00 -2.62
CA ALA A 43 -7.74 5.95 -3.56
C ALA A 43 -8.10 4.57 -3.03
N PRO A 44 -9.17 3.91 -3.55
CA PRO A 44 -9.37 2.49 -3.34
C PRO A 44 -8.08 1.74 -3.68
N HIS A 45 -7.61 0.88 -2.79
CA HIS A 45 -6.31 0.23 -2.92
C HIS A 45 -6.30 -1.17 -2.33
N HIS A 46 -5.28 -1.92 -2.73
CA HIS A 46 -4.94 -3.22 -2.21
C HIS A 46 -3.43 -3.35 -2.13
N THR A 47 -2.93 -3.88 -1.00
CA THR A 47 -1.51 -4.16 -0.82
C THR A 47 -1.33 -5.66 -0.59
N SER A 48 -0.51 -6.30 -1.42
CA SER A 48 0.03 -7.63 -1.13
C SER A 48 1.49 -7.52 -0.69
N ALA A 49 1.92 -8.47 0.14
CA ALA A 49 3.25 -8.53 0.70
C ALA A 49 3.82 -9.95 0.55
N GLU A 50 5.04 -10.05 0.04
CA GLU A 50 5.77 -11.31 -0.12
C GLU A 50 7.12 -11.21 0.61
N ARG A 51 7.42 -12.19 1.47
CA ARG A 51 8.68 -12.24 2.23
C ARG A 51 9.66 -13.21 1.58
N SER A 52 10.92 -12.80 1.50
CA SER A 52 12.07 -13.62 1.11
C SER A 52 13.23 -13.33 2.07
N GLY A 53 13.35 -14.14 3.13
CA GLY A 53 14.27 -13.85 4.23
C GLY A 53 13.86 -12.59 4.98
N ASP A 54 14.78 -11.64 5.12
CA ASP A 54 14.52 -10.35 5.76
C ASP A 54 13.94 -9.31 4.79
N GLU A 55 13.92 -9.60 3.48
CA GLU A 55 13.31 -8.71 2.48
C GLU A 55 11.80 -8.95 2.38
N VAL A 56 11.02 -7.87 2.44
CA VAL A 56 9.59 -7.87 2.20
C VAL A 56 9.30 -7.00 0.99
N ARG A 57 8.73 -7.61 -0.06
CA ARG A 57 8.30 -6.93 -1.28
C ARG A 57 6.81 -6.64 -1.18
N LEU A 58 6.46 -5.38 -1.38
CA LEU A 58 5.08 -4.93 -1.42
C LEU A 58 4.67 -4.64 -2.85
N ARG A 59 3.44 -5.00 -3.16
CA ARG A 59 2.76 -4.68 -4.41
C ARG A 59 1.47 -3.95 -4.06
N VAL A 60 1.42 -2.66 -4.39
CA VAL A 60 0.26 -1.80 -4.11
C VAL A 60 -0.47 -1.52 -5.41
N LEU A 61 -1.71 -2.01 -5.53
CA LEU A 61 -2.66 -1.62 -6.57
C LEU A 61 -3.56 -0.52 -6.03
N PHE A 62 -3.78 0.55 -6.79
CA PHE A 62 -4.69 1.61 -6.37
C PHE A 62 -5.40 2.25 -7.56
N ALA A 63 -6.59 2.79 -7.31
CA ALA A 63 -7.36 3.57 -8.27
C ALA A 63 -7.40 5.04 -7.88
N ALA A 64 -6.98 5.93 -8.78
CA ALA A 64 -6.96 7.37 -8.54
C ALA A 64 -7.27 8.16 -9.82
N GLU A 65 -7.70 9.40 -9.69
CA GLU A 65 -7.68 10.32 -10.84
C GLU A 65 -6.23 10.52 -11.29
N PRO A 66 -5.92 10.59 -12.59
CA PRO A 66 -4.54 10.70 -13.07
C PRO A 66 -3.77 11.89 -12.46
N ALA A 67 -4.46 13.01 -12.22
CA ALA A 67 -3.87 14.19 -11.57
C ALA A 67 -3.47 13.95 -10.10
N ALA A 68 -4.04 12.95 -9.44
CA ALA A 68 -3.76 12.58 -8.06
C ALA A 68 -2.76 11.41 -7.93
N GLU A 69 -2.31 10.81 -9.04
CA GLU A 69 -1.40 9.66 -9.02
C GLU A 69 -0.14 9.94 -8.18
N THR A 70 0.54 11.05 -8.46
CA THR A 70 1.75 11.45 -7.75
C THR A 70 1.51 11.64 -6.25
N GLU A 71 0.37 12.24 -5.88
CA GLU A 71 0.02 12.44 -4.47
C GLU A 71 -0.16 11.09 -3.74
N VAL A 72 -0.86 10.14 -4.35
CA VAL A 72 -1.08 8.81 -3.77
C VAL A 72 0.26 8.09 -3.57
N ARG A 73 1.16 8.15 -4.55
CA ARG A 73 2.51 7.56 -4.44
C ARG A 73 3.32 8.21 -3.31
N CYS A 74 3.34 9.54 -3.24
CA CYS A 74 4.00 10.26 -2.15
C CYS A 74 3.49 9.83 -0.77
N ARG A 75 2.18 9.64 -0.61
CA ARG A 75 1.60 9.18 0.66
C ARG A 75 1.97 7.74 1.00
N ILE A 76 2.02 6.84 0.01
CA ILE A 76 2.50 5.46 0.20
C ILE A 76 3.96 5.47 0.69
N GLU A 77 4.84 6.19 0.00
CA GLU A 77 6.26 6.27 0.37
C GLU A 77 6.47 6.92 1.74
N ALA A 78 5.71 7.98 2.05
CA ALA A 78 5.74 8.62 3.36
C ALA A 78 5.30 7.66 4.47
N ALA A 79 4.27 6.84 4.24
CA ALA A 79 3.82 5.83 5.20
C ALA A 79 4.91 4.79 5.47
N LEU A 80 5.54 4.27 4.41
CA LEU A 80 6.62 3.28 4.52
C LEU A 80 7.88 3.86 5.18
N SER A 81 8.13 5.16 5.00
CA SER A 81 9.27 5.85 5.61
C SER A 81 9.16 6.03 7.13
N ARG A 82 7.97 5.87 7.73
CA ARG A 82 7.77 5.95 9.19
C ARG A 82 8.38 4.77 9.95
N ALA A 83 8.76 3.69 9.24
CA ALA A 83 9.54 2.55 9.73
C ALA A 83 8.90 1.71 10.87
N ALA A 84 7.67 2.02 11.29
CA ALA A 84 6.96 1.25 12.30
C ALA A 84 5.44 1.48 12.25
N LEU A 85 4.69 0.49 12.76
CA LEU A 85 3.27 0.61 13.07
C LEU A 85 2.96 -0.19 14.34
N ASP A 86 2.16 0.39 15.22
CA ASP A 86 1.60 -0.30 16.37
C ASP A 86 0.40 -1.15 15.93
N GLY A 87 0.49 -2.46 16.18
CA GLY A 87 -0.59 -3.40 15.93
C GLY A 87 -1.73 -3.24 16.94
N PRO A 88 -2.94 -3.75 16.61
CA PRO A 88 -4.09 -3.74 17.53
C PRO A 88 -3.87 -4.62 18.78
N ASP A 89 -2.88 -5.51 18.74
CA ASP A 89 -2.40 -6.32 19.85
C ASP A 89 -1.41 -5.58 20.77
N GLY A 90 -1.08 -4.32 20.46
CA GLY A 90 -0.08 -3.52 21.17
C GLY A 90 1.36 -3.83 20.78
N ILE A 91 1.59 -4.66 19.76
CA ILE A 91 2.94 -5.01 19.29
C ILE A 91 3.35 -4.06 18.17
N THR A 92 4.46 -3.34 18.36
CA THR A 92 5.04 -2.51 17.30
C THR A 92 5.81 -3.37 16.31
N THR A 93 5.33 -3.44 15.06
CA THR A 93 6.13 -3.99 13.96
C THR A 93 7.03 -2.90 13.40
N ARG A 94 8.31 -3.22 13.19
CA ARG A 94 9.31 -2.29 12.63
C ARG A 94 9.85 -2.82 11.30
N TRP A 95 10.22 -1.90 10.42
CA TRP A 95 10.86 -2.20 9.15
C TRP A 95 11.80 -1.07 8.72
N GLN A 96 12.63 -1.32 7.72
CA GLN A 96 13.46 -0.33 7.07
C GLN A 96 13.03 -0.19 5.61
N PHE A 97 12.61 1.02 5.20
CA PHE A 97 12.26 1.29 3.82
C PHE A 97 13.52 1.33 2.94
N ARG A 98 13.56 0.52 1.87
CA ARG A 98 14.70 0.45 0.93
C ARG A 98 14.45 1.23 -0.35
N GLY A 99 13.20 1.32 -0.78
CA GLY A 99 12.82 2.11 -1.94
C GLY A 99 11.47 1.68 -2.49
N ALA A 100 10.93 2.51 -3.37
CA ALA A 100 9.72 2.23 -4.12
C ALA A 100 9.82 2.78 -5.54
N GLN A 101 8.97 2.27 -6.43
CA GLN A 101 8.90 2.74 -7.81
C GLN A 101 7.51 2.56 -8.41
N PRO A 102 7.08 3.46 -9.31
CA PRO A 102 5.96 3.18 -10.20
C PRO A 102 6.19 1.92 -11.01
N SER A 103 5.14 1.14 -11.22
CA SER A 103 5.20 -0.04 -12.07
C SER A 103 3.89 -0.28 -12.80
N PRO A 104 3.93 -0.95 -13.96
CA PRO A 104 2.72 -1.23 -14.72
C PRO A 104 1.83 -2.21 -13.97
N VAL A 105 0.51 -2.05 -14.10
CA VAL A 105 -0.46 -3.09 -13.71
C VAL A 105 -0.24 -4.31 -14.60
N ARG A 106 -0.07 -5.48 -13.99
CA ARG A 106 0.18 -6.74 -14.71
C ARG A 106 -1.13 -7.32 -15.25
N GLN A 107 -1.03 -8.20 -16.25
CA GLN A 107 -2.23 -8.76 -16.90
C GLN A 107 -3.07 -9.63 -15.94
N ASP A 108 -2.42 -10.38 -15.06
CA ASP A 108 -3.04 -11.18 -14.00
C ASP A 108 -3.71 -10.32 -12.92
N GLU A 109 -3.32 -9.05 -12.80
CA GLU A 109 -3.90 -8.07 -11.87
C GLU A 109 -5.08 -7.30 -12.46
N ALA A 110 -5.31 -7.38 -13.78
CA ALA A 110 -6.25 -6.53 -14.50
C ALA A 110 -7.68 -6.56 -13.91
N GLN A 111 -8.17 -7.75 -13.55
CA GLN A 111 -9.51 -7.89 -12.95
C GLN A 111 -9.59 -7.23 -11.57
N HIS A 112 -8.51 -7.27 -10.78
CA HIS A 112 -8.47 -6.63 -9.47
C HIS A 112 -8.41 -5.11 -9.63
N ALA A 113 -7.55 -4.63 -10.51
CA ALA A 113 -7.45 -3.22 -10.89
C ALA A 113 -8.81 -2.64 -11.34
N GLU A 114 -9.56 -3.39 -12.16
CA GLU A 114 -10.90 -2.98 -12.60
C GLU A 114 -11.92 -2.91 -11.45
N ARG A 115 -11.82 -3.78 -10.45
CA ARG A 115 -12.69 -3.68 -9.27
C ARG A 115 -12.41 -2.38 -8.49
N LEU A 116 -11.14 -2.02 -8.32
CA LEU A 116 -10.74 -0.83 -7.59
C LEU A 116 -11.25 0.47 -8.23
N THR A 117 -11.33 0.53 -9.56
CA THR A 117 -11.87 1.70 -10.26
C THR A 117 -13.40 1.81 -10.16
N LYS A 118 -14.10 0.72 -9.84
CA LYS A 118 -15.57 0.65 -9.70
C LYS A 118 -16.07 0.82 -8.28
N THR A 119 -15.27 0.50 -7.26
CA THR A 119 -15.60 0.64 -5.83
C THR A 119 -15.37 2.05 -5.28
N ALA A 120 -15.43 3.06 -6.16
CA ALA A 120 -14.89 4.39 -5.95
C ALA A 120 -15.96 5.47 -6.07
#